data_AF-A0A557R0A6-F1
#
_entry.id   AF-A0A557R0A6-F1
#
_cell.length_a   1.000
_cell.length_b   1.000
_cell.length_c   1.000
_cell.angle_alpha   90.00
_cell.angle_beta   90.00
_cell.angle_gamma   90.00
#
_symmetry.space_group_name_H-M   'P 1'
#
loop_
_entity.id
_entity.type
_entity.pdbx_description
1 polymer ?
#
loop_
_entity_poly.entity_id
_entity_poly.type
_entity_poly.pdbx_seq_one_letter_code
_entity_poly.pdbx_strand_id
1 'polypeptide(L)'
;MPHFSKTLLTCLAVFVSSVALAQNVAKPPVGGTYQEIKTWHERLLTTAPSLSQRQAGMRAVVRSGPLGQRGLQRIFNNFEGRLALDPRIPGVERNARLLASSSKSQRKGYVREVLYAANIHADRRFELIEMGRKLDRPWGKTDADILFRHKKTARVVRLEVKDYSLRSQVTNEAKLKHQISKMTKEARLTGEQQVWINRRSVTPEIHRYATRRGVMVLSNVGTGRQLPIGTTRFADALTRIERSVAPTPASTSRWSIQGGFPVVRLATVNSNNLVRRAAAAPALRHGIVRASSGRSAWGSVSNRLSNSQAPRIASGLALATATIFAADLATDWMEYRRGMISSVRMWQIATAKSAIAASAAGGGYAGATVCGLATANPWASAGCGLAGAAAGGALANWSFGGLLKSDTAKEISRYRRDALKLRYGI
;
A
#
# COMPACT_ATOMS: atom_id res chain seq x y z
N MET A 1 43.07 9.22 -73.91
CA MET A 1 42.56 9.40 -72.54
C MET A 1 41.82 8.14 -72.08
N PRO A 2 42.43 7.24 -71.29
CA PRO A 2 41.63 6.24 -70.57
C PRO A 2 42.27 5.77 -69.24
N HIS A 3 42.35 6.58 -68.19
CA HIS A 3 42.85 6.08 -66.88
C HIS A 3 42.06 6.55 -65.63
N PHE A 4 40.99 7.32 -65.78
CA PHE A 4 40.24 7.85 -64.63
C PHE A 4 39.12 6.95 -64.07
N SER A 5 38.83 5.81 -64.71
CA SER A 5 37.64 4.99 -64.37
C SER A 5 37.86 3.91 -63.30
N LYS A 6 39.11 3.53 -62.99
CA LYS A 6 39.36 2.38 -62.09
C LYS A 6 39.50 2.75 -60.61
N THR A 7 39.92 3.98 -60.30
CA THR A 7 40.15 4.44 -58.91
C THR A 7 38.84 4.83 -58.19
N LEU A 8 37.81 5.24 -58.94
CA LEU A 8 36.51 5.61 -58.35
C LEU A 8 35.70 4.39 -57.88
N LEU A 9 35.90 3.22 -58.52
CA LEU A 9 35.17 1.99 -58.18
C LEU A 9 35.69 1.33 -56.88
N THR A 10 36.98 1.53 -56.55
CA THR A 10 37.59 0.92 -55.36
C THR A 10 37.25 1.68 -54.08
N CYS A 11 37.10 3.01 -54.14
CA CYS A 11 36.63 3.80 -52.99
C CYS A 11 35.15 3.55 -52.66
N LEU A 12 34.33 3.23 -53.66
CA LEU A 12 32.91 2.90 -53.45
C LEU A 12 32.73 1.53 -52.76
N ALA A 13 33.59 0.55 -53.08
CA ALA A 13 33.53 -0.77 -52.46
C ALA A 13 33.90 -0.76 -50.97
N VAL A 14 34.85 0.08 -50.55
CA VAL A 14 35.26 0.21 -49.13
C VAL A 14 34.21 0.96 -48.29
N PHE A 15 33.48 1.90 -48.90
CA PHE A 15 32.36 2.56 -48.23
C PHE A 15 31.12 1.66 -48.08
N VAL A 16 30.84 0.78 -49.05
CA VAL A 16 29.69 -0.13 -48.99
C VAL A 16 29.90 -1.27 -47.98
N SER A 17 31.14 -1.73 -47.77
CA SER A 17 31.44 -2.71 -46.72
C SER A 17 31.38 -2.14 -45.29
N SER A 18 31.43 -0.82 -45.14
CA SER A 18 31.33 -0.15 -43.84
C SER A 18 29.88 0.06 -43.37
N VAL A 19 28.92 0.02 -44.29
CA VAL A 19 27.47 0.18 -44.00
C VAL A 19 26.79 -1.17 -43.69
N ALA A 20 27.42 -2.29 -44.05
CA ALA A 20 26.86 -3.64 -43.84
C ALA A 20 27.19 -4.28 -42.48
N LEU A 21 28.00 -3.63 -41.62
CA LEU A 21 28.29 -4.07 -40.26
C LEU A 21 27.33 -3.46 -39.22
N ALA A 22 26.07 -3.21 -39.58
CA ALA A 22 24.99 -3.07 -38.59
C ALA A 22 24.70 -4.47 -38.02
N GLN A 23 25.55 -4.88 -37.09
CA GLN A 23 25.58 -6.19 -36.45
C GLN A 23 24.19 -6.66 -36.02
N ASN A 24 23.73 -7.75 -36.63
CA ASN A 24 22.67 -8.60 -36.10
C ASN A 24 23.17 -9.22 -34.79
N VAL A 25 23.12 -8.49 -33.67
CA VAL A 25 23.37 -9.09 -32.35
C VAL A 25 22.28 -10.13 -32.14
N ALA A 26 22.65 -11.41 -32.29
CA ALA A 26 21.73 -12.54 -32.19
C ALA A 26 20.88 -12.43 -30.92
N LYS A 27 19.56 -12.52 -31.05
CA LYS A 27 18.61 -12.28 -29.94
C LYS A 27 18.98 -13.13 -28.71
N PRO A 28 18.72 -12.63 -27.49
CA PRO A 28 19.04 -13.40 -26.29
C PRO A 28 18.11 -14.61 -26.22
N PRO A 29 18.59 -15.77 -25.70
CA PRO A 29 17.80 -16.98 -25.63
C PRO A 29 16.51 -16.75 -24.84
N VAL A 30 15.40 -17.32 -25.32
CA VAL A 30 14.13 -17.26 -24.60
C VAL A 30 14.26 -18.10 -23.33
N GLY A 31 13.93 -17.52 -22.18
CA GLY A 31 14.15 -18.16 -20.87
C GLY A 31 15.59 -18.03 -20.35
N GLY A 32 16.42 -17.21 -20.98
CA GLY A 32 17.80 -16.96 -20.53
C GLY A 32 17.88 -16.39 -19.12
N THR A 33 19.02 -16.61 -18.49
CA THR A 33 19.35 -16.02 -17.18
C THR A 33 19.47 -14.50 -17.29
N TYR A 34 19.35 -13.82 -16.13
CA TYR A 34 19.54 -12.37 -16.08
C TYR A 34 20.91 -11.93 -16.63
N GLN A 35 21.99 -12.69 -16.36
CA GLN A 35 23.33 -12.32 -16.80
C GLN A 35 23.51 -12.46 -18.31
N GLU A 36 22.93 -13.50 -18.93
CA GLU A 36 22.95 -13.67 -20.39
C GLU A 36 22.18 -12.54 -21.07
N ILE A 37 20.97 -12.22 -20.59
CA ILE A 37 20.14 -11.14 -21.14
C ILE A 37 20.84 -9.79 -20.96
N LYS A 38 21.45 -9.54 -19.79
CA LYS A 38 22.20 -8.32 -19.52
C LYS A 38 23.40 -8.18 -20.46
N THR A 39 24.22 -9.22 -20.56
CA THR A 39 25.43 -9.24 -21.41
C THR A 39 25.05 -9.00 -22.86
N TRP A 40 24.01 -9.67 -23.36
CA TRP A 40 23.50 -9.45 -24.71
C TRP A 40 23.06 -8.00 -24.92
N HIS A 41 22.27 -7.43 -24.00
CA HIS A 41 21.77 -6.07 -24.16
C HIS A 41 22.91 -5.06 -24.08
N GLU A 42 23.91 -5.26 -23.24
CA GLU A 42 25.10 -4.40 -23.18
C GLU A 42 25.91 -4.47 -24.48
N ARG A 43 26.07 -5.66 -25.09
CA ARG A 43 26.64 -5.80 -26.43
C ARG A 43 25.82 -5.10 -27.51
N LEU A 44 24.48 -5.16 -27.44
CA LEU A 44 23.62 -4.38 -28.34
C LEU A 44 23.90 -2.89 -28.22
N LEU A 45 24.11 -2.37 -27.01
CA LEU A 45 24.38 -0.94 -26.81
C LEU A 45 25.77 -0.51 -27.33
N THR A 46 26.74 -1.42 -27.41
CA THR A 46 28.06 -1.11 -27.98
C THR A 46 28.06 -0.96 -29.50
N THR A 47 26.99 -1.37 -30.21
CA THR A 47 26.90 -1.25 -31.68
C THR A 47 26.35 0.09 -32.16
N ALA A 48 26.26 1.09 -31.27
CA ALA A 48 25.59 2.37 -31.51
C ALA A 48 24.19 2.21 -32.15
N PRO A 49 23.29 1.40 -31.55
CA PRO A 49 22.01 1.07 -32.14
C PRO A 49 21.10 2.30 -32.28
N SER A 50 20.33 2.34 -33.36
CA SER A 50 19.26 3.31 -33.56
C SER A 50 18.20 3.24 -32.44
N LEU A 51 17.40 4.30 -32.30
CA LEU A 51 16.31 4.36 -31.31
C LEU A 51 15.35 3.16 -31.42
N SER A 52 14.99 2.77 -32.64
CA SER A 52 14.12 1.62 -32.91
C SER A 52 14.76 0.30 -32.47
N GLN A 53 16.07 0.12 -32.74
CA GLN A 53 16.82 -1.06 -32.28
C GLN A 53 16.91 -1.13 -30.75
N ARG A 54 17.09 0.02 -30.06
CA ARG A 54 17.08 0.08 -28.59
C ARG A 54 15.73 -0.28 -27.99
N GLN A 55 14.64 0.23 -28.58
CA GLN A 55 13.27 -0.15 -28.19
C GLN A 55 13.01 -1.64 -28.43
N ALA A 56 13.44 -2.18 -29.57
CA ALA A 56 13.39 -3.62 -29.84
C ALA A 56 14.24 -4.41 -28.82
N GLY A 57 15.37 -3.86 -28.40
CA GLY A 57 16.23 -4.37 -27.33
C GLY A 57 15.52 -4.48 -25.99
N MET A 58 14.82 -3.43 -25.56
CA MET A 58 13.99 -3.45 -24.35
C MET A 58 12.87 -4.50 -24.42
N ARG A 59 12.20 -4.63 -25.57
CA ARG A 59 11.18 -5.67 -25.78
C ARG A 59 11.79 -7.07 -25.69
N ALA A 60 12.97 -7.29 -26.28
CA ALA A 60 13.67 -8.57 -26.23
C ALA A 60 14.08 -8.96 -24.81
N VAL A 61 14.55 -8.02 -23.99
CA VAL A 61 14.84 -8.25 -22.57
C VAL A 61 13.64 -8.82 -21.82
N VAL A 62 12.46 -8.19 -21.97
CA VAL A 62 11.25 -8.65 -21.28
C VAL A 62 10.77 -10.00 -21.82
N ARG A 63 10.83 -10.17 -23.15
CA ARG A 63 10.42 -11.41 -23.82
C ARG A 63 11.27 -12.60 -23.40
N SER A 64 12.58 -12.41 -23.26
CA SER A 64 13.51 -13.48 -22.92
C SER A 64 13.58 -13.76 -21.42
N GLY A 65 13.19 -12.81 -20.57
CA GLY A 65 13.15 -12.99 -19.11
C GLY A 65 11.87 -13.64 -18.57
N PRO A 66 11.73 -13.75 -17.24
CA PRO A 66 10.62 -14.47 -16.58
C PRO A 66 9.21 -13.91 -16.81
N LEU A 67 9.07 -12.70 -17.37
CA LEU A 67 7.77 -12.14 -17.74
C LEU A 67 7.27 -12.68 -19.09
N GLY A 68 8.20 -13.04 -19.98
CA GLY A 68 7.91 -13.60 -21.29
C GLY A 68 7.15 -12.65 -22.23
N GLN A 69 6.77 -13.18 -23.39
CA GLN A 69 5.97 -12.48 -24.39
C GLN A 69 4.61 -12.03 -23.82
N ARG A 70 3.97 -12.86 -22.98
CA ARG A 70 2.69 -12.54 -22.36
C ARG A 70 2.80 -11.34 -21.42
N GLY A 71 3.87 -11.26 -20.62
CA GLY A 71 4.12 -10.12 -19.74
C GLY A 71 4.39 -8.83 -20.52
N LEU A 72 5.20 -8.91 -21.58
CA LEU A 72 5.45 -7.79 -22.50
C LEU A 72 4.15 -7.21 -23.06
N GLN A 73 3.25 -8.05 -23.56
CA GLN A 73 1.98 -7.62 -24.12
C GLN A 73 1.00 -7.11 -23.05
N ARG A 74 0.77 -7.90 -21.97
CA ARG A 74 -0.29 -7.59 -21.00
C ARG A 74 0.06 -6.48 -20.01
N ILE A 75 1.34 -6.38 -19.61
CA ILE A 75 1.78 -5.43 -18.59
C ILE A 75 2.27 -4.15 -19.26
N PHE A 76 3.14 -4.28 -20.27
CA PHE A 76 3.83 -3.14 -20.88
C PHE A 76 3.23 -2.71 -22.21
N ASN A 77 2.22 -3.42 -22.75
CA ASN A 77 1.65 -3.13 -24.07
C ASN A 77 2.75 -2.99 -25.14
N ASN A 78 3.71 -3.92 -25.15
CA ASN A 78 4.89 -3.89 -26.01
C ASN A 78 5.76 -2.62 -25.92
N PHE A 79 5.65 -1.84 -24.85
CA PHE A 79 6.22 -0.49 -24.76
C PHE A 79 5.72 0.43 -25.88
N GLU A 80 4.42 0.43 -26.13
CA GLU A 80 3.76 1.24 -27.18
C GLU A 80 2.65 2.11 -26.59
N GLY A 81 2.28 3.16 -27.34
CA GLY A 81 1.27 4.13 -26.94
C GLY A 81 1.63 4.81 -25.62
N ARG A 82 0.69 4.84 -24.67
CA ARG A 82 0.90 5.44 -23.33
C ARG A 82 1.96 4.74 -22.47
N LEU A 83 2.41 3.54 -22.86
CA LEU A 83 3.48 2.81 -22.17
C LEU A 83 4.79 2.80 -22.97
N ALA A 84 4.85 3.57 -24.06
CA ALA A 84 6.12 3.87 -24.72
C ALA A 84 7.06 4.57 -23.75
N LEU A 85 8.34 4.25 -23.85
CA LEU A 85 9.38 4.80 -23.01
C LEU A 85 10.63 4.99 -23.86
N ASP A 86 11.19 6.19 -23.83
CA ASP A 86 12.40 6.50 -24.60
C ASP A 86 13.62 5.85 -23.92
N PRO A 87 14.31 4.88 -24.57
CA PRO A 87 15.50 4.24 -24.01
C PRO A 87 16.68 5.19 -23.81
N ARG A 88 16.68 6.38 -24.44
CA ARG A 88 17.73 7.38 -24.29
C ARG A 88 17.67 8.10 -22.95
N ILE A 89 16.53 8.07 -22.26
CA ILE A 89 16.38 8.66 -20.93
C ILE A 89 17.28 7.88 -19.96
N PRO A 90 18.17 8.57 -19.21
CA PRO A 90 19.08 7.92 -18.25
C PRO A 90 18.38 6.92 -17.34
N GLY A 91 18.94 5.72 -17.24
CA GLY A 91 18.47 4.65 -16.37
C GLY A 91 17.29 3.82 -16.88
N VAL A 92 16.58 4.24 -17.95
CA VAL A 92 15.45 3.48 -18.52
C VAL A 92 15.87 2.07 -18.94
N GLU A 93 16.90 1.94 -19.77
CA GLU A 93 17.36 0.62 -20.25
C GLU A 93 17.90 -0.25 -19.12
N ARG A 94 18.60 0.34 -18.15
CA ARG A 94 19.09 -0.39 -16.97
C ARG A 94 17.91 -0.95 -16.15
N ASN A 95 16.88 -0.15 -15.90
CA ASN A 95 15.71 -0.58 -15.15
C ASN A 95 14.88 -1.60 -15.97
N ALA A 96 14.84 -1.47 -17.30
CA ALA A 96 14.24 -2.46 -18.19
C ALA A 96 14.98 -3.81 -18.11
N ARG A 97 16.32 -3.83 -18.08
CA ARG A 97 17.12 -5.05 -17.86
C ARG A 97 16.74 -5.75 -16.56
N LEU A 98 16.48 -5.01 -15.49
CA LEU A 98 16.12 -5.58 -14.19
C LEU A 98 14.73 -6.24 -14.15
N LEU A 99 13.91 -6.07 -15.19
CA LEU A 99 12.69 -6.87 -15.40
C LEU A 99 12.99 -8.35 -15.65
N ALA A 100 14.20 -8.66 -16.13
CA ALA A 100 14.69 -10.04 -16.30
C ALA A 100 15.34 -10.62 -15.02
N SER A 101 15.38 -9.89 -13.89
CA SER A 101 15.95 -10.40 -12.64
C SER A 101 15.29 -11.72 -12.21
N SER A 102 16.12 -12.66 -11.75
CA SER A 102 15.66 -13.93 -11.16
C SER A 102 14.88 -13.70 -9.86
N SER A 103 15.22 -12.66 -9.09
CA SER A 103 14.51 -12.31 -7.86
C SER A 103 13.11 -11.77 -8.16
N LYS A 104 12.09 -12.56 -7.78
CA LYS A 104 10.67 -12.18 -7.92
C LYS A 104 10.35 -10.86 -7.22
N SER A 105 11.00 -10.58 -6.09
CA SER A 105 10.80 -9.34 -5.33
C SER A 105 11.34 -8.13 -6.10
N GLN A 106 12.60 -8.21 -6.57
CA GLN A 106 13.21 -7.15 -7.38
C GLN A 106 12.41 -6.91 -8.67
N ARG A 107 12.07 -8.00 -9.39
CA ARG A 107 11.29 -7.91 -10.63
C ARG A 107 9.95 -7.21 -10.41
N LYS A 108 9.23 -7.51 -9.33
CA LYS A 108 8.00 -6.80 -8.97
C LYS A 108 8.23 -5.31 -8.68
N GLY A 109 9.36 -4.96 -8.06
CA GLY A 109 9.79 -3.58 -7.85
C GLY A 109 9.97 -2.84 -9.18
N TYR A 110 10.82 -3.36 -10.06
CA TYR A 110 11.12 -2.74 -11.35
C TYR A 110 9.93 -2.71 -12.32
N VAL A 111 9.06 -3.73 -12.31
CA VAL A 111 7.78 -3.66 -13.06
C VAL A 111 6.99 -2.43 -12.63
N ARG A 112 6.91 -2.17 -11.32
CA ARG A 112 6.20 -1.02 -10.79
C ARG A 112 6.88 0.27 -11.24
N GLU A 113 8.17 0.43 -10.98
CA GLU A 113 8.91 1.65 -11.35
C GLU A 113 8.80 1.98 -12.85
N VAL A 114 9.01 0.99 -13.73
CA VAL A 114 8.90 1.18 -15.19
C VAL A 114 7.49 1.61 -15.61
N LEU A 115 6.44 1.03 -15.01
CA LEU A 115 5.07 1.46 -15.31
C LEU A 115 4.79 2.90 -14.85
N TYR A 116 5.26 3.28 -13.66
CA TYR A 116 5.11 4.66 -13.19
C TYR A 116 5.88 5.63 -14.09
N ALA A 117 7.12 5.31 -14.48
CA ALA A 117 7.93 6.13 -15.37
C ALA A 117 7.30 6.29 -16.76
N ALA A 118 6.75 5.20 -17.34
CA ALA A 118 6.06 5.26 -18.63
C ALA A 118 4.81 6.15 -18.59
N ASN A 119 4.03 6.09 -17.50
CA ASN A 119 2.88 6.99 -17.33
C ASN A 119 3.32 8.45 -17.15
N ILE A 120 4.43 8.73 -16.48
CA ILE A 120 5.00 10.09 -16.38
C ILE A 120 5.48 10.58 -17.75
N HIS A 121 6.19 9.73 -18.49
CA HIS A 121 6.73 10.06 -19.81
C HIS A 121 5.63 10.38 -20.83
N ALA A 122 4.50 9.67 -20.75
CA ALA A 122 3.32 9.92 -21.57
C ALA A 122 2.47 11.12 -21.10
N ASP A 123 2.67 11.62 -19.87
CA ASP A 123 1.89 12.74 -19.34
C ASP A 123 2.42 14.07 -19.87
N ARG A 124 1.58 14.81 -20.60
CA ARG A 124 1.97 16.08 -21.24
C ARG A 124 2.53 17.14 -20.27
N ARG A 125 2.16 17.08 -18.99
CA ARG A 125 2.54 18.06 -17.96
C ARG A 125 3.98 17.86 -17.47
N PHE A 126 4.50 16.65 -17.63
CA PHE A 126 5.77 16.25 -17.05
C PHE A 126 6.76 15.77 -18.12
N GLU A 127 8.04 15.88 -17.79
CA GLU A 127 9.14 15.34 -18.56
C GLU A 127 9.90 14.36 -17.67
N LEU A 128 9.98 13.10 -18.08
CA LEU A 128 10.79 12.11 -17.38
C LEU A 128 12.27 12.42 -17.59
N ILE A 129 13.03 12.63 -16.50
CA ILE A 129 14.45 13.01 -16.54
C ILE A 129 15.34 11.78 -16.44
N GLU A 130 15.11 10.94 -15.42
CA GLU A 130 16.00 9.83 -15.09
C GLU A 130 15.28 8.78 -14.24
N MET A 131 15.71 7.53 -14.34
CA MET A 131 15.31 6.43 -13.46
C MET A 131 16.49 5.88 -12.66
N GLY A 132 16.29 5.59 -11.38
CA GLY A 132 17.28 4.97 -10.50
C GLY A 132 18.57 5.80 -10.33
N ARG A 133 18.46 7.12 -10.21
CA ARG A 133 19.64 7.98 -10.01
C ARG A 133 20.38 7.54 -8.75
N LYS A 134 21.65 7.20 -8.86
CA LYS A 134 22.48 6.86 -7.69
C LYS A 134 22.73 8.14 -6.89
N LEU A 135 22.42 8.11 -5.60
CA LEU A 135 22.66 9.18 -4.65
C LEU A 135 23.69 8.71 -3.63
N ASP A 136 24.95 9.09 -3.85
CA ASP A 136 26.00 8.97 -2.83
C ASP A 136 26.03 10.26 -2.01
N ARG A 137 25.76 10.14 -0.70
CA ARG A 137 25.58 11.26 0.23
C ARG A 137 26.19 10.93 1.59
N PRO A 138 26.58 11.94 2.39
CA PRO A 138 27.07 11.72 3.75
C PRO A 138 26.07 11.00 4.67
N TRP A 139 24.77 11.16 4.43
CA TRP A 139 23.71 10.44 5.16
C TRP A 139 23.37 9.05 4.55
N GLY A 140 24.25 8.56 3.69
CA GLY A 140 24.25 7.21 3.14
C GLY A 140 23.78 7.11 1.70
N LYS A 141 24.15 5.99 1.07
CA LYS A 141 23.85 5.68 -0.33
C LYS A 141 22.39 5.25 -0.50
N THR A 142 21.74 5.76 -1.55
CA THR A 142 20.39 5.35 -1.96
C THR A 142 20.25 5.55 -3.46
N ASP A 143 19.28 4.88 -4.07
CA ASP A 143 18.84 5.22 -5.41
C ASP A 143 17.57 6.08 -5.32
N ALA A 144 17.37 6.96 -6.29
CA ALA A 144 16.10 7.66 -6.50
C ALA A 144 15.34 6.96 -7.62
N ASP A 145 14.20 6.35 -7.30
CA ASP A 145 13.48 5.49 -8.25
C ASP A 145 13.17 6.23 -9.55
N ILE A 146 12.54 7.41 -9.48
CA ILE A 146 12.13 8.19 -10.66
C ILE A 146 12.32 9.69 -10.41
N LEU A 147 12.94 10.38 -11.37
CA LEU A 147 13.01 11.83 -11.43
C LEU A 147 12.30 12.37 -12.66
N PHE A 148 11.51 13.42 -12.47
CA PHE A 148 10.81 14.09 -13.56
C PHE A 148 10.65 15.58 -13.30
N ARG A 149 10.47 16.35 -14.36
CA ARG A 149 10.29 17.80 -14.33
C ARG A 149 8.85 18.15 -14.62
N HIS A 150 8.29 19.10 -13.89
CA HIS A 150 7.09 19.78 -14.34
C HIS A 150 7.44 20.78 -15.44
N LYS A 151 6.90 20.59 -16.65
CA LYS A 151 7.33 21.36 -17.82
C LYS A 151 7.09 22.87 -17.67
N LYS A 152 5.97 23.27 -17.06
CA LYS A 152 5.61 24.68 -16.93
C LYS A 152 6.47 25.45 -15.91
N THR A 153 6.87 24.81 -14.81
CA THR A 153 7.61 25.50 -13.73
C THR A 153 9.07 25.11 -13.64
N ALA A 154 9.52 24.19 -14.48
CA ALA A 154 10.83 23.55 -14.42
C ALA A 154 11.17 22.89 -13.06
N ARG A 155 10.24 22.83 -12.11
CA ARG A 155 10.46 22.20 -10.80
C ARG A 155 10.65 20.70 -10.97
N VAL A 156 11.71 20.17 -10.36
CA VAL A 156 12.03 18.75 -10.38
C VAL A 156 11.34 18.04 -9.22
N VAL A 157 10.79 16.87 -9.52
CA VAL A 157 10.12 15.98 -8.59
C VAL A 157 10.90 14.67 -8.53
N ARG A 158 11.23 14.24 -7.32
CA ARG A 158 11.73 12.89 -7.04
C ARG A 158 10.61 12.05 -6.46
N LEU A 159 10.35 10.92 -7.08
CA LEU A 159 9.31 9.97 -6.69
C LEU A 159 9.93 8.66 -6.23
N GLU A 160 9.52 8.23 -5.03
CA GLU A 160 9.87 6.95 -4.42
C GLU A 160 8.65 6.02 -4.40
N VAL A 161 8.73 4.82 -4.97
CA VAL A 161 7.58 3.96 -5.28
C VAL A 161 7.58 2.66 -4.48
N LYS A 162 6.62 2.51 -3.56
CA LYS A 162 6.51 1.34 -2.66
C LYS A 162 5.24 0.51 -2.87
N ASP A 163 5.24 -0.70 -2.28
CA ASP A 163 4.09 -1.62 -2.20
C ASP A 163 4.07 -2.32 -0.82
N TYR A 164 4.18 -1.53 0.24
CA TYR A 164 4.15 -2.04 1.61
C TYR A 164 2.72 -2.22 2.11
N SER A 165 2.39 -3.40 2.61
CA SER A 165 1.13 -3.62 3.35
C SER A 165 1.14 -2.83 4.66
N LEU A 166 -0.04 -2.58 5.24
CA LEU A 166 -0.13 -1.88 6.53
C LEU A 166 0.66 -2.60 7.63
N ARG A 167 0.55 -3.94 7.71
CA ARG A 167 1.34 -4.74 8.65
C ARG A 167 2.84 -4.54 8.44
N SER A 168 3.30 -4.61 7.19
CA SER A 168 4.73 -4.44 6.90
C SER A 168 5.21 -3.02 7.20
N GLN A 169 4.36 -2.01 7.04
CA GLN A 169 4.67 -0.63 7.44
C GLN A 169 4.84 -0.49 8.94
N VAL A 170 3.96 -1.08 9.75
CA VAL A 170 4.09 -1.09 11.22
C VAL A 170 5.39 -1.78 11.63
N THR A 171 5.67 -2.97 11.10
CA THR A 171 6.90 -3.71 11.41
C THR A 171 8.17 -2.95 10.99
N ASN A 172 8.13 -2.18 9.89
CA ASN A 172 9.28 -1.47 9.34
C ASN A 172 9.19 0.05 9.56
N GLU A 173 8.43 0.52 10.54
CA GLU A 173 8.10 1.94 10.68
C GLU A 173 9.36 2.81 10.82
N ALA A 174 10.30 2.38 11.67
CA ALA A 174 11.57 3.07 11.86
C ALA A 174 12.38 3.19 10.57
N LYS A 175 12.46 2.11 9.78
CA LYS A 175 13.15 2.08 8.49
C LYS A 175 12.50 3.03 7.48
N LEU A 176 11.17 3.05 7.42
CA LEU A 176 10.42 3.93 6.51
C LEU A 176 10.58 5.41 6.91
N LYS A 177 10.53 5.73 8.21
CA LYS A 177 10.81 7.07 8.73
C LYS A 177 12.24 7.52 8.44
N HIS A 178 13.22 6.62 8.56
CA HIS A 178 14.61 6.89 8.18
C HIS A 178 14.73 7.23 6.70
N GLN A 179 14.06 6.45 5.82
CA GLN A 179 14.04 6.73 4.40
C GLN A 179 13.42 8.11 4.08
N ILE A 180 12.30 8.44 4.71
CA ILE A 180 11.66 9.77 4.58
C ILE A 180 12.59 10.89 5.05
N SER A 181 13.34 10.66 6.14
CA SER A 181 14.35 11.63 6.60
C SER A 181 15.47 11.84 5.58
N LYS A 182 15.94 10.78 4.90
CA LYS A 182 16.90 10.91 3.80
C LYS A 182 16.31 11.72 2.64
N MET A 183 15.06 11.47 2.27
CA MET A 183 14.37 12.27 1.25
C MET A 183 14.28 13.74 1.66
N THR A 184 13.98 14.02 2.93
CA THR A 184 13.93 15.40 3.46
C THR A 184 15.27 16.11 3.37
N LYS A 185 16.37 15.41 3.70
CA LYS A 185 17.73 15.95 3.56
C LYS A 185 18.07 16.22 2.09
N GLU A 186 17.69 15.30 1.19
CA GLU A 186 17.86 15.52 -0.25
C GLU A 186 17.07 16.74 -0.73
N ALA A 187 15.81 16.90 -0.30
CA ALA A 187 14.98 18.06 -0.65
C ALA A 187 15.64 19.39 -0.26
N ARG A 188 16.27 19.44 0.91
CA ARG A 188 16.99 20.63 1.39
C ARG A 188 18.25 20.90 0.59
N LEU A 189 18.94 19.84 0.14
CA LEU A 189 20.14 19.96 -0.66
C LEU A 189 19.84 20.41 -2.10
N THR A 190 18.80 19.86 -2.73
CA THR A 190 18.56 20.00 -4.17
C THR A 190 17.40 20.91 -4.53
N GLY A 191 16.52 21.24 -3.58
CA GLY A 191 15.26 21.93 -3.86
C GLY A 191 14.21 21.06 -4.57
N GLU A 192 14.49 19.78 -4.82
CA GLU A 192 13.57 18.86 -5.49
C GLU A 192 12.35 18.53 -4.61
N GLN A 193 11.15 18.61 -5.18
CA GLN A 193 9.93 18.16 -4.50
C GLN A 193 10.01 16.64 -4.29
N GLN A 194 9.89 16.20 -3.04
CA GLN A 194 9.93 14.79 -2.70
C GLN A 194 8.51 14.22 -2.62
N VAL A 195 8.30 13.09 -3.28
CA VAL A 195 7.03 12.35 -3.26
C VAL A 195 7.31 10.90 -2.91
N TRP A 196 6.61 10.41 -1.88
CA TRP A 196 6.62 9.01 -1.48
C TRP A 196 5.25 8.41 -1.80
N ILE A 197 5.22 7.47 -2.75
CA ILE A 197 3.99 6.83 -3.21
C ILE A 197 3.96 5.38 -2.79
N ASN A 198 2.81 4.92 -2.31
CA ASN A 198 2.59 3.52 -1.99
C ASN A 198 1.38 3.00 -2.75
N ARG A 199 1.54 1.82 -3.36
CA ARG A 199 0.44 1.14 -4.06
C ARG A 199 -0.71 0.79 -3.12
N ARG A 200 -0.38 0.59 -1.84
CA ARG A 200 -1.33 0.28 -0.78
C ARG A 200 -1.55 1.49 0.10
N SER A 201 -2.49 1.31 1.02
CA SER A 201 -2.80 2.26 2.07
C SER A 201 -1.57 2.55 2.93
N VAL A 202 -1.48 3.74 3.49
CA VAL A 202 -0.34 4.19 4.31
C VAL A 202 -0.80 4.39 5.74
N THR A 203 0.03 4.02 6.72
CA THR A 203 -0.33 4.23 8.13
C THR A 203 -0.33 5.73 8.46
N PRO A 204 -1.18 6.18 9.40
CA PRO A 204 -1.21 7.57 9.83
C PRO A 204 0.13 8.07 10.38
N GLU A 205 0.90 7.21 11.04
CA GLU A 205 2.20 7.56 11.63
C GLU A 205 3.20 7.96 10.55
N ILE A 206 3.27 7.16 9.47
CA ILE A 206 4.14 7.45 8.32
C ILE A 206 3.65 8.70 7.60
N HIS A 207 2.33 8.82 7.38
CA HIS A 207 1.74 9.99 6.73
C HIS A 207 2.06 11.28 7.50
N ARG A 208 1.73 11.34 8.81
CA ARG A 208 2.03 12.50 9.66
C ARG A 208 3.52 12.81 9.72
N TYR A 209 4.38 11.78 9.79
CA TYR A 209 5.83 11.96 9.84
C TYR A 209 6.38 12.60 8.56
N ALA A 210 5.91 12.14 7.39
CA ALA A 210 6.31 12.67 6.08
C ALA A 210 5.77 14.08 5.84
N THR A 211 4.50 14.33 6.12
CA THR A 211 3.88 15.65 5.97
C THR A 211 4.62 16.72 6.77
N ARG A 212 4.97 16.45 8.04
CA ARG A 212 5.76 17.38 8.87
C ARG A 212 7.17 17.68 8.33
N ARG A 213 7.65 16.88 7.38
CA ARG A 213 8.96 17.01 6.74
C ARG A 213 8.88 17.49 5.29
N GLY A 214 7.70 17.89 4.82
CA GLY A 214 7.51 18.38 3.45
C GLY A 214 7.60 17.28 2.38
N VAL A 215 7.54 16.00 2.76
CA VAL A 215 7.47 14.89 1.79
C VAL A 215 6.00 14.59 1.51
N MET A 216 5.59 14.72 0.25
CA MET A 216 4.23 14.40 -0.17
C MET A 216 4.00 12.89 -0.12
N VAL A 217 2.94 12.45 0.56
CA VAL A 217 2.55 11.03 0.62
C VAL A 217 1.31 10.78 -0.22
N LEU A 218 1.42 9.82 -1.12
CA LEU A 218 0.30 9.37 -1.96
C LEU A 218 0.04 7.88 -1.69
N SER A 219 -1.16 7.56 -1.20
CA SER A 219 -1.54 6.21 -0.78
C SER A 219 -2.55 5.58 -1.73
N ASN A 220 -2.62 4.24 -1.75
CA ASN A 220 -3.52 3.46 -2.61
C ASN A 220 -3.41 3.83 -4.10
N VAL A 221 -2.19 3.98 -4.64
CA VAL A 221 -2.04 4.41 -6.04
C VAL A 221 -1.72 3.26 -7.00
N GLY A 222 -2.40 3.18 -8.15
CA GLY A 222 -2.17 2.13 -9.14
C GLY A 222 -2.07 2.64 -10.59
N THR A 223 -1.28 1.93 -11.41
CA THR A 223 -1.05 2.22 -12.85
C THR A 223 -1.78 1.25 -13.80
N GLY A 224 -2.55 0.29 -13.27
CA GLY A 224 -3.27 -0.73 -14.04
C GLY A 224 -4.55 -0.23 -14.71
N ARG A 225 -5.03 -0.95 -15.73
CA ARG A 225 -6.33 -0.68 -16.40
C ARG A 225 -7.52 -0.92 -15.47
N GLN A 226 -7.47 -2.04 -14.75
CA GLN A 226 -8.44 -2.38 -13.70
C GLN A 226 -7.76 -2.21 -12.36
N LEU A 227 -8.37 -1.41 -11.48
CA LEU A 227 -7.87 -1.15 -10.15
C LEU A 227 -8.90 -1.59 -9.10
N PRO A 228 -8.47 -2.11 -7.94
CA PRO A 228 -9.38 -2.37 -6.83
C PRO A 228 -10.14 -1.11 -6.42
N ILE A 229 -11.37 -1.29 -5.93
CA ILE A 229 -12.19 -0.20 -5.37
C ILE A 229 -11.39 0.57 -4.32
N GLY A 230 -11.48 1.90 -4.34
CA GLY A 230 -10.74 2.79 -3.43
C GLY A 230 -9.26 3.01 -3.79
N THR A 231 -8.78 2.44 -4.90
CA THR A 231 -7.44 2.73 -5.43
C THR A 231 -7.50 3.98 -6.33
N THR A 232 -6.67 4.98 -6.03
CA THR A 232 -6.49 6.17 -6.86
C THR A 232 -5.71 5.80 -8.12
N ARG A 233 -6.19 6.24 -9.29
CA ARG A 233 -5.41 6.08 -10.54
C ARG A 233 -4.18 6.95 -10.48
N PHE A 234 -3.07 6.46 -11.02
CA PHE A 234 -1.83 7.23 -11.00
C PHE A 234 -1.94 8.57 -11.76
N ALA A 235 -2.78 8.67 -12.80
CA ALA A 235 -3.08 9.93 -13.47
C ALA A 235 -3.65 11.00 -12.51
N ASP A 236 -4.53 10.62 -11.59
CA ASP A 236 -5.10 11.52 -10.58
C ASP A 236 -4.04 11.90 -9.53
N ALA A 237 -3.16 10.96 -9.18
CA ALA A 237 -2.02 11.22 -8.32
C ALA A 237 -1.05 12.23 -8.96
N LEU A 238 -0.80 12.14 -10.26
CA LEU A 238 -0.02 13.13 -11.02
C LEU A 238 -0.66 14.53 -11.00
N THR A 239 -2.00 14.62 -11.02
CA THR A 239 -2.70 15.90 -10.84
C THR A 239 -2.48 16.51 -9.45
N ARG A 240 -2.37 15.69 -8.40
CA ARG A 240 -2.01 16.18 -7.08
C ARG A 240 -0.56 16.66 -7.00
N ILE A 241 0.36 15.95 -7.66
CA ILE A 241 1.77 16.35 -7.76
C ILE A 241 1.89 17.67 -8.55
N GLU A 242 1.18 17.80 -9.67
CA GLU A 242 1.13 19.03 -10.46
C GLU A 242 0.74 20.22 -9.59
N ARG A 243 -0.33 20.13 -8.80
CA ARG A 243 -0.78 21.22 -7.94
C ARG A 243 0.26 21.64 -6.89
N SER A 244 1.13 20.74 -6.42
CA SER A 244 2.19 21.13 -5.47
C SER A 244 3.39 21.80 -6.13
N VAL A 245 3.57 21.64 -7.44
CA VAL A 245 4.71 22.21 -8.18
C VAL A 245 4.31 23.28 -9.18
N ALA A 246 3.01 23.47 -9.43
CA ALA A 246 2.47 24.57 -10.22
C ALA A 246 2.75 25.90 -9.52
N PRO A 247 2.87 27.01 -10.28
CA PRO A 247 2.95 28.32 -9.68
C PRO A 247 1.62 28.56 -8.96
N THR A 248 1.68 28.93 -7.68
CA THR A 248 0.53 29.55 -7.04
C THR A 248 0.26 30.82 -7.84
N PRO A 249 -0.93 31.01 -8.44
CA PRO A 249 -1.25 32.31 -8.99
C PRO A 249 -1.05 33.32 -7.87
N ALA A 250 -0.35 34.42 -8.14
CA ALA A 250 -0.17 35.50 -7.21
C ALA A 250 -1.54 36.13 -6.93
N SER A 251 -2.35 35.48 -6.07
CA SER A 251 -3.44 36.15 -5.42
C SER A 251 -2.83 36.90 -4.25
N THR A 252 -2.85 38.23 -4.38
CA THR A 252 -3.09 39.14 -3.27
C THR A 252 -4.26 38.61 -2.45
N SER A 253 -3.97 37.72 -1.50
CA SER A 253 -4.93 37.24 -0.54
C SER A 253 -4.17 36.88 0.73
N ARG A 254 -3.99 37.91 1.54
CA ARG A 254 -4.23 37.90 2.98
C ARG A 254 -5.14 36.73 3.38
N TRP A 255 -4.56 35.60 3.77
CA TRP A 255 -5.22 34.54 4.53
C TRP A 255 -4.38 34.35 5.79
N SER A 256 -4.69 35.05 6.88
CA SER A 256 -5.61 34.55 7.90
C SER A 256 -5.23 33.14 8.32
N ILE A 257 -4.60 33.05 9.49
CA ILE A 257 -4.53 31.84 10.30
C ILE A 257 -5.98 31.55 10.71
N GLN A 258 -6.71 30.85 9.85
CA GLN A 258 -8.02 30.29 10.16
C GLN A 258 -7.99 28.80 9.79
N GLY A 259 -7.12 28.08 10.50
CA GLY A 259 -7.17 26.62 10.60
C GLY A 259 -8.07 26.19 11.75
N GLY A 260 -9.29 26.74 11.77
CA GLY A 260 -10.39 26.19 12.55
C GLY A 260 -10.81 24.86 11.92
N PHE A 261 -10.76 23.80 12.71
CA PHE A 261 -11.32 22.51 12.37
C PHE A 261 -12.79 22.67 11.95
N PRO A 262 -13.23 22.15 10.80
CA PRO A 262 -14.64 21.86 10.65
C PRO A 262 -14.96 20.67 11.55
N VAL A 263 -15.47 20.98 12.75
CA VAL A 263 -16.21 20.06 13.60
C VAL A 263 -17.43 19.63 12.79
N VAL A 264 -17.38 18.42 12.22
CA VAL A 264 -18.57 17.73 11.74
C VAL A 264 -19.39 17.40 12.97
N ARG A 265 -20.38 18.25 13.26
CA ARG A 265 -21.44 17.97 14.22
C ARG A 265 -22.39 16.98 13.56
N LEU A 266 -22.25 15.69 13.86
CA LEU A 266 -23.28 14.70 13.53
C LEU A 266 -23.37 13.62 14.61
N ALA A 267 -24.47 13.70 15.34
CA ALA A 267 -25.18 12.66 16.07
C ALA A 267 -24.36 11.80 17.04
N THR A 268 -24.30 12.25 18.29
CA THR A 268 -24.24 11.35 19.45
C THR A 268 -25.52 10.50 19.46
N VAL A 269 -25.53 9.40 18.73
CA VAL A 269 -26.60 8.40 18.84
C VAL A 269 -26.35 7.65 20.14
N ASN A 270 -27.22 7.93 21.11
CA ASN A 270 -27.35 7.27 22.39
C ASN A 270 -27.22 5.74 22.26
N SER A 271 -26.11 5.18 22.74
CA SER A 271 -25.73 3.75 22.65
C SER A 271 -26.76 2.82 23.29
N ASN A 272 -27.69 3.34 24.08
CA ASN A 272 -28.76 2.59 24.73
C ASN A 272 -29.91 2.21 23.76
N ASN A 273 -30.06 2.88 22.62
CA ASN A 273 -31.13 2.59 21.66
C ASN A 273 -30.78 1.52 20.61
N LEU A 274 -29.49 1.27 20.36
CA LEU A 274 -29.04 0.22 19.42
C LEU A 274 -29.16 -1.19 20.02
N VAL A 275 -28.93 -1.33 21.34
CA VAL A 275 -29.17 -2.58 22.07
C VAL A 275 -30.68 -2.92 22.08
N ARG A 276 -31.54 -1.92 22.26
CA ARG A 276 -33.01 -2.08 22.18
C ARG A 276 -33.51 -2.43 20.77
N ARG A 277 -32.88 -1.90 19.70
CA ARG A 277 -33.28 -2.20 18.31
C ARG A 277 -32.72 -3.53 17.79
N ALA A 278 -31.55 -3.97 18.25
CA ALA A 278 -31.02 -5.30 17.94
C ALA A 278 -31.85 -6.42 18.58
N ALA A 279 -32.45 -6.17 19.76
CA ALA A 279 -33.38 -7.08 20.43
C ALA A 279 -34.76 -7.18 19.74
N ALA A 280 -35.10 -6.26 18.82
CA ALA A 280 -36.41 -6.18 18.18
C ALA A 280 -36.39 -6.55 16.68
N ALA A 281 -35.26 -7.02 16.13
CA ALA A 281 -35.14 -7.33 14.70
C ALA A 281 -35.73 -8.73 14.37
N PRO A 282 -36.73 -8.85 13.48
CA PRO A 282 -37.32 -10.14 13.06
C PRO A 282 -36.35 -11.08 12.33
N ALA A 283 -35.16 -10.60 11.96
CA ALA A 283 -34.15 -11.31 11.19
C ALA A 283 -33.50 -12.52 11.93
N LEU A 284 -33.74 -12.66 13.24
CA LEU A 284 -33.28 -13.82 14.02
C LEU A 284 -34.04 -15.13 13.72
N ARG A 285 -35.19 -15.09 13.02
CA ARG A 285 -35.95 -16.32 12.71
C ARG A 285 -35.37 -17.17 11.58
N HIS A 286 -34.58 -16.60 10.66
CA HIS A 286 -34.07 -17.34 9.49
C HIS A 286 -32.58 -17.76 9.58
N GLY A 287 -31.82 -17.23 10.53
CA GLY A 287 -30.40 -17.58 10.73
C GLY A 287 -30.15 -18.88 11.51
N ILE A 288 -31.17 -19.42 12.18
CA ILE A 288 -31.03 -20.55 13.12
C ILE A 288 -30.91 -21.91 12.40
N VAL A 289 -31.22 -22.00 11.11
CA VAL A 289 -31.28 -23.29 10.37
C VAL A 289 -29.96 -23.66 9.66
N ARG A 290 -28.92 -22.81 9.65
CA ARG A 290 -27.73 -23.05 8.80
C ARG A 290 -26.34 -22.97 9.45
N ALA A 291 -26.24 -23.04 10.78
CA ALA A 291 -24.95 -23.09 11.47
C ALA A 291 -24.86 -24.31 12.39
N SER A 292 -24.69 -25.50 11.80
CA SER A 292 -24.37 -26.73 12.53
C SER A 292 -23.28 -27.52 11.81
N SER A 293 -22.11 -26.93 11.61
CA SER A 293 -20.91 -27.65 11.18
C SER A 293 -19.64 -26.87 11.53
N GLY A 294 -19.30 -26.84 12.82
CA GLY A 294 -18.05 -26.27 13.31
C GLY A 294 -17.73 -26.82 14.69
N ARG A 295 -17.35 -28.10 14.76
CA ARG A 295 -16.83 -28.70 15.99
C ARG A 295 -15.35 -28.33 16.13
N SER A 296 -15.03 -27.52 17.12
CA SER A 296 -13.70 -27.53 17.72
C SER A 296 -13.73 -26.99 19.14
N ALA A 297 -13.06 -27.78 20.01
CA ALA A 297 -12.68 -27.58 21.40
C ALA A 297 -13.76 -27.86 22.49
N TRP A 298 -13.40 -28.79 23.37
CA TRP A 298 -14.02 -29.18 24.65
C TRP A 298 -15.14 -30.23 24.58
N GLY A 299 -14.71 -31.49 24.41
CA GLY A 299 -15.57 -32.67 24.57
C GLY A 299 -15.56 -33.17 26.01
N SER A 300 -16.72 -33.13 26.65
CA SER A 300 -17.17 -34.10 27.69
C SER A 300 -18.53 -33.71 28.32
N VAL A 301 -19.55 -33.34 27.54
CA VAL A 301 -20.98 -33.33 27.99
C VAL A 301 -21.92 -33.64 26.81
N SER A 302 -21.59 -34.59 25.91
CA SER A 302 -22.32 -34.69 24.62
C SER A 302 -23.40 -35.76 24.50
N ASN A 303 -23.60 -36.66 25.47
CA ASN A 303 -24.50 -37.81 25.24
C ASN A 303 -25.90 -37.71 25.88
N ARG A 304 -26.25 -36.61 26.57
CA ARG A 304 -27.64 -36.34 27.03
C ARG A 304 -28.28 -35.06 26.46
N LEU A 305 -27.59 -34.31 25.59
CA LEU A 305 -28.04 -32.96 25.17
C LEU A 305 -28.57 -32.87 23.74
N SER A 306 -28.65 -33.98 22.98
CA SER A 306 -29.05 -33.96 21.56
C SER A 306 -30.49 -33.51 21.28
N ASN A 307 -31.37 -33.48 22.30
CA ASN A 307 -32.76 -33.01 22.19
C ASN A 307 -33.04 -31.67 22.87
N SER A 308 -32.05 -31.02 23.49
CA SER A 308 -32.27 -29.73 24.17
C SER A 308 -32.05 -28.55 23.21
N GLN A 309 -32.90 -27.52 23.28
CA GLN A 309 -32.76 -26.29 22.48
C GLN A 309 -31.61 -25.38 22.98
N ALA A 310 -31.07 -25.64 24.18
CA ALA A 310 -30.08 -24.81 24.84
C ALA A 310 -28.75 -24.62 24.06
N PRO A 311 -28.15 -25.65 23.43
CA PRO A 311 -26.92 -25.49 22.64
C PRO A 311 -27.11 -24.59 21.40
N ARG A 312 -28.32 -24.57 20.82
CA ARG A 312 -28.65 -23.73 19.66
C ARG A 312 -28.78 -22.26 20.06
N ILE A 313 -29.43 -21.98 21.19
CA ILE A 313 -29.57 -20.62 21.74
C ILE A 313 -28.20 -20.06 22.13
N ALA A 314 -27.37 -20.87 22.80
CA ALA A 314 -26.01 -20.49 23.20
C ALA A 314 -25.12 -20.13 21.99
N SER A 315 -25.18 -20.94 20.93
CA SER A 315 -24.44 -20.68 19.69
C SER A 315 -24.91 -19.40 18.97
N GLY A 316 -26.22 -19.13 18.98
CA GLY A 316 -26.79 -17.90 18.40
C GLY A 316 -26.35 -16.63 19.14
N LEU A 317 -26.31 -16.66 20.47
CA LEU A 317 -25.85 -15.55 21.30
C LEU A 317 -24.36 -15.27 21.11
N ALA A 318 -23.52 -16.31 21.02
CA ALA A 318 -22.11 -16.17 20.72
C ALA A 318 -21.86 -15.49 19.36
N LEU A 319 -22.63 -15.88 18.33
CA LEU A 319 -22.53 -15.29 16.99
C LEU A 319 -22.97 -13.82 16.98
N ALA A 320 -24.10 -13.49 17.61
CA ALA A 320 -24.59 -12.11 17.70
C ALA A 320 -23.56 -11.21 18.40
N THR A 321 -22.98 -11.69 19.50
CA THR A 321 -21.92 -10.99 20.23
C THR A 321 -20.70 -10.73 19.34
N ALA A 322 -20.21 -11.74 18.63
CA ALA A 322 -19.08 -11.59 17.71
C ALA A 322 -19.33 -10.54 16.60
N THR A 323 -20.56 -10.47 16.06
CA THR A 323 -20.90 -9.50 15.01
C THR A 323 -20.90 -8.05 15.50
N ILE A 324 -21.37 -7.79 16.72
CA ILE A 324 -21.37 -6.43 17.31
C ILE A 324 -19.93 -5.94 17.49
N PHE A 325 -19.05 -6.78 18.05
CA PHE A 325 -17.64 -6.41 18.24
C PHE A 325 -16.89 -6.25 16.91
N ALA A 326 -17.24 -7.03 15.89
CA ALA A 326 -16.65 -6.86 14.55
C ALA A 326 -17.03 -5.51 13.91
N ALA A 327 -18.27 -5.06 14.07
CA ALA A 327 -18.73 -3.76 13.57
C ALA A 327 -18.06 -2.58 14.32
N ASP A 328 -17.90 -2.73 15.63
CA ASP A 328 -17.22 -1.73 16.47
C ASP A 328 -15.72 -1.64 16.14
N LEU A 329 -15.03 -2.79 16.00
CA LEU A 329 -13.64 -2.84 15.55
C LEU A 329 -13.45 -2.27 14.13
N ALA A 330 -14.44 -2.45 13.25
CA ALA A 330 -14.43 -1.84 11.92
C ALA A 330 -14.50 -0.31 12.01
N THR A 331 -15.22 0.23 12.99
CA THR A 331 -15.28 1.67 13.27
C THR A 331 -13.92 2.18 13.75
N ASP A 332 -13.31 1.55 14.75
CA ASP A 332 -11.95 1.93 15.21
C ASP A 332 -10.92 1.80 14.07
N TRP A 333 -11.06 0.77 13.22
CA TRP A 333 -10.22 0.61 12.06
C TRP A 333 -10.36 1.78 11.09
N MET A 334 -11.58 2.30 10.89
CA MET A 334 -11.79 3.52 10.12
C MET A 334 -11.18 4.74 10.82
N GLU A 335 -11.26 4.84 12.14
CA GLU A 335 -10.63 5.92 12.90
C GLU A 335 -9.11 5.90 12.80
N TYR A 336 -8.52 4.70 12.91
CA TYR A 336 -7.11 4.46 12.65
C TYR A 336 -6.77 4.85 11.21
N ARG A 337 -7.55 4.45 10.21
CA ARG A 337 -7.33 4.80 8.80
C ARG A 337 -7.39 6.30 8.54
N ARG A 338 -8.21 7.03 9.31
CA ARG A 338 -8.30 8.50 9.29
C ARG A 338 -7.21 9.18 10.11
N GLY A 339 -6.40 8.42 10.84
CA GLY A 339 -5.30 8.92 11.66
C GLY A 339 -5.71 9.54 12.99
N MET A 340 -6.92 9.23 13.47
CA MET A 340 -7.44 9.71 14.74
C MET A 340 -6.85 8.93 15.93
N ILE A 341 -6.50 7.65 15.74
CA ILE A 341 -5.84 6.81 16.74
C ILE A 341 -4.53 6.23 16.19
N SER A 342 -3.57 5.93 17.08
CA SER A 342 -2.26 5.35 16.71
C SER A 342 -2.37 3.86 16.43
N SER A 343 -1.37 3.28 15.74
CA SER A 343 -1.28 1.84 15.49
C SER A 343 -1.19 1.03 16.79
N VAL A 344 -0.42 1.51 17.78
CA VAL A 344 -0.33 0.92 19.13
C VAL A 344 -1.71 0.92 19.78
N ARG A 345 -2.42 2.06 19.73
CA ARG A 345 -3.76 2.17 20.29
C ARG A 345 -4.76 1.28 19.57
N MET A 346 -4.70 1.19 18.24
CA MET A 346 -5.55 0.31 17.44
C MET A 346 -5.34 -1.15 17.85
N TRP A 347 -4.09 -1.59 18.03
CA TRP A 347 -3.80 -2.96 18.47
C TRP A 347 -4.25 -3.21 19.91
N GLN A 348 -4.06 -2.27 20.83
CA GLN A 348 -4.59 -2.37 22.19
C GLN A 348 -6.13 -2.49 22.20
N ILE A 349 -6.82 -1.65 21.40
CA ILE A 349 -8.28 -1.70 21.25
C ILE A 349 -8.71 -3.04 20.65
N ALA A 350 -8.04 -3.49 19.58
CA ALA A 350 -8.34 -4.78 18.95
C ALA A 350 -8.19 -5.94 19.94
N THR A 351 -7.07 -6.00 20.67
CA THR A 351 -6.81 -7.04 21.66
C THR A 351 -7.84 -7.01 22.80
N ALA A 352 -8.13 -5.82 23.35
CA ALA A 352 -9.12 -5.68 24.42
C ALA A 352 -10.53 -6.06 23.95
N LYS A 353 -10.98 -5.59 22.79
CA LYS A 353 -12.30 -5.91 22.23
C LYS A 353 -12.42 -7.40 21.87
N SER A 354 -11.36 -8.02 21.34
CA SER A 354 -11.34 -9.48 21.09
C SER A 354 -11.43 -10.28 22.39
N ALA A 355 -10.75 -9.86 23.46
CA ALA A 355 -10.84 -10.53 24.75
C ALA A 355 -12.24 -10.38 25.38
N ILE A 356 -12.82 -9.18 25.34
CA ILE A 356 -14.19 -8.93 25.82
C ILE A 356 -15.20 -9.77 25.02
N ALA A 357 -15.07 -9.84 23.69
CA ALA A 357 -15.94 -10.66 22.85
C ALA A 357 -15.85 -12.15 23.21
N ALA A 358 -14.64 -12.67 23.43
CA ALA A 358 -14.43 -14.06 23.83
C ALA A 358 -15.03 -14.35 25.22
N SER A 359 -14.83 -13.45 26.19
CA SER A 359 -15.40 -13.61 27.55
C SER A 359 -16.92 -13.47 27.57
N ALA A 360 -17.50 -12.58 26.78
CA ALA A 360 -18.96 -12.45 26.64
C ALA A 360 -19.56 -13.69 25.97
N ALA A 361 -18.94 -14.22 24.92
CA ALA A 361 -19.37 -15.47 24.30
C ALA A 361 -19.28 -16.66 25.27
N GLY A 362 -18.16 -16.79 26.00
CA GLY A 362 -17.96 -17.84 27.00
C GLY A 362 -18.94 -17.74 28.17
N GLY A 363 -19.15 -16.54 28.71
CA GLY A 363 -20.12 -16.29 29.77
C GLY A 363 -21.56 -16.58 29.33
N GLY A 364 -21.92 -16.21 28.10
CA GLY A 364 -23.25 -16.48 27.56
C GLY A 364 -23.51 -17.97 27.31
N TYR A 365 -22.49 -18.70 26.86
CA TYR A 365 -22.56 -20.16 26.76
C TYR A 365 -22.76 -20.80 28.13
N ALA A 366 -21.91 -20.46 29.12
CA ALA A 366 -22.00 -21.00 30.47
C ALA A 366 -23.37 -20.71 31.13
N GLY A 367 -23.86 -19.46 31.04
CA GLY A 367 -25.16 -19.08 31.59
C GLY A 367 -26.34 -19.81 30.93
N ALA A 368 -26.31 -19.94 29.60
CA ALA A 368 -27.36 -20.67 28.87
C ALA A 368 -27.35 -22.17 29.17
N THR A 369 -26.17 -22.78 29.30
CA THR A 369 -26.02 -24.20 29.65
C THR A 369 -26.48 -24.49 31.07
N VAL A 370 -26.03 -23.70 32.06
CA VAL A 370 -26.41 -23.89 33.46
C VAL A 370 -27.92 -23.79 33.64
N CYS A 371 -28.56 -22.74 33.13
CA CYS A 371 -30.01 -22.61 33.25
C CYS A 371 -30.80 -23.57 32.35
N GLY A 372 -30.27 -23.93 31.18
CA GLY A 372 -30.88 -24.95 30.33
C GLY A 372 -30.92 -26.32 31.00
N LEU A 373 -29.84 -26.70 31.70
CA LEU A 373 -29.78 -27.92 32.50
C LEU A 373 -30.67 -27.85 33.75
N ALA A 374 -30.71 -26.69 34.42
CA ALA A 374 -31.45 -26.53 35.67
C ALA A 374 -32.97 -26.40 35.49
N THR A 375 -33.43 -25.86 34.37
CA THR A 375 -34.86 -25.48 34.20
C THR A 375 -35.58 -26.23 33.09
N ALA A 376 -34.84 -26.84 32.14
CA ALA A 376 -35.37 -27.35 30.88
C ALA A 376 -36.20 -26.31 30.08
N ASN A 377 -36.16 -25.02 30.43
CA ASN A 377 -36.95 -23.97 29.82
C ASN A 377 -36.06 -23.15 28.86
N PRO A 378 -36.41 -23.11 27.55
CA PRO A 378 -35.60 -22.39 26.56
C PRO A 378 -35.54 -20.88 26.80
N TRP A 379 -36.58 -20.28 27.40
CA TRP A 379 -36.60 -18.85 27.75
C TRP A 379 -35.72 -18.54 28.95
N ALA A 380 -35.67 -19.41 29.95
CA ALA A 380 -34.76 -19.28 31.08
C ALA A 380 -33.30 -19.47 30.64
N SER A 381 -33.03 -20.44 29.75
CA SER A 381 -31.71 -20.62 29.12
C SER A 381 -31.28 -19.38 28.32
N ALA A 382 -32.19 -18.77 27.55
CA ALA A 382 -31.90 -17.54 26.83
C ALA A 382 -31.63 -16.36 27.78
N GLY A 383 -32.45 -16.18 28.82
CA GLY A 383 -32.28 -15.13 29.83
C GLY A 383 -30.94 -15.24 30.58
N CYS A 384 -30.59 -16.44 31.05
CA CYS A 384 -29.31 -16.67 31.69
C CYS A 384 -28.12 -16.59 30.72
N GLY A 385 -28.31 -16.94 29.45
CA GLY A 385 -27.30 -16.72 28.41
C GLY A 385 -27.01 -15.23 28.20
N LEU A 386 -28.04 -14.39 28.20
CA LEU A 386 -27.86 -12.93 28.14
C LEU A 386 -27.18 -12.39 29.39
N ALA A 387 -27.60 -12.83 30.58
CA ALA A 387 -26.99 -12.43 31.85
C ALA A 387 -25.52 -12.88 31.95
N GLY A 388 -25.23 -14.12 31.55
CA GLY A 388 -23.88 -14.67 31.51
C GLY A 388 -22.98 -13.94 30.50
N ALA A 389 -23.51 -13.56 29.34
CA ALA A 389 -22.77 -12.77 28.36
C ALA A 389 -22.45 -11.36 28.87
N ALA A 390 -23.41 -10.72 29.53
CA ALA A 390 -23.21 -9.42 30.17
C ALA A 390 -22.15 -9.50 31.29
N ALA A 391 -22.22 -10.53 32.16
CA ALA A 391 -21.26 -10.74 33.23
C ALA A 391 -19.85 -11.04 32.69
N GLY A 392 -19.73 -11.93 31.71
CA GLY A 392 -18.46 -12.25 31.06
C GLY A 392 -17.82 -11.05 30.36
N GLY A 393 -18.64 -10.25 29.66
CA GLY A 393 -18.18 -9.00 29.05
C GLY A 393 -17.76 -7.96 30.08
N ALA A 394 -18.50 -7.81 31.19
CA ALA A 394 -18.19 -6.87 32.26
C ALA A 394 -16.88 -7.22 32.99
N LEU A 395 -16.65 -8.51 33.29
CA LEU A 395 -15.41 -8.98 33.94
C LEU A 395 -14.19 -8.73 33.06
N ALA A 396 -14.29 -9.02 31.76
CA ALA A 396 -13.23 -8.72 30.81
C ALA A 396 -13.02 -7.20 30.67
N ASN A 397 -14.10 -6.42 30.57
CA ASN A 397 -13.98 -4.96 30.47
C ASN A 397 -13.37 -4.33 31.74
N TRP A 398 -13.65 -4.87 32.92
CA TRP A 398 -12.98 -4.45 34.15
C TRP A 398 -11.47 -4.76 34.11
N SER A 399 -11.12 -5.98 33.69
CA SER A 399 -9.73 -6.45 33.61
C SER A 399 -8.91 -5.69 32.54
N PHE A 400 -9.48 -5.44 31.36
CA PHE A 400 -8.80 -4.80 30.23
C PHE A 400 -8.99 -3.27 30.17
N GLY A 401 -10.06 -2.74 30.76
CA GLY A 401 -10.34 -1.30 30.81
C GLY A 401 -9.36 -0.54 31.71
N GLY A 402 -8.86 -1.16 32.78
CA GLY A 402 -7.76 -0.62 33.60
C GLY A 402 -6.43 -0.52 32.83
N LEU A 403 -6.16 -1.51 31.98
CA LEU A 403 -5.00 -1.55 31.08
C LEU A 403 -5.05 -0.43 30.04
N LEU A 404 -6.20 -0.21 29.40
CA LEU A 404 -6.38 0.85 28.41
C LEU A 404 -6.26 2.26 29.02
N LYS A 405 -6.67 2.47 30.28
CA LYS A 405 -6.58 3.78 30.96
C LYS A 405 -5.16 4.12 31.41
N SER A 406 -4.42 3.15 31.95
CA SER A 406 -3.06 3.36 32.44
C SER A 406 -2.05 3.65 31.31
N ASP A 407 -2.19 2.99 30.17
CA ASP A 407 -1.33 3.24 29.00
C ASP A 407 -1.66 4.57 28.31
N THR A 408 -2.93 5.00 28.31
CA THR A 408 -3.34 6.30 27.76
C THR A 408 -2.69 7.46 28.51
N ALA A 409 -2.65 7.39 29.85
CA ALA A 409 -1.97 8.40 30.67
C ALA A 409 -0.43 8.42 30.42
N LYS A 410 0.19 7.25 30.23
CA LYS A 410 1.62 7.12 29.91
C LYS A 410 1.96 7.58 28.49
N GLU A 411 1.06 7.41 27.53
CA GLU A 411 1.26 7.84 26.15
C GLU A 411 1.02 9.35 26.00
N ILE A 412 -0.03 9.91 26.61
CA ILE A 412 -0.28 11.36 26.66
C ILE A 412 0.87 12.10 27.34
N SER A 413 1.39 11.57 28.46
CA SER A 413 2.55 12.16 29.14
C SER A 413 3.85 12.05 28.35
N ARG A 414 4.01 11.02 27.50
CA ARG A 414 5.12 10.95 26.53
C ARG A 414 4.98 11.97 25.41
N TYR A 415 3.82 12.03 24.75
CA TYR A 415 3.58 13.03 23.71
C TYR A 415 3.71 14.47 24.22
N ARG A 416 3.28 14.75 25.46
CA ARG A 416 3.43 16.06 26.09
C ARG A 416 4.91 16.37 26.38
N ARG A 417 5.69 15.40 26.87
CA ARG A 417 7.15 15.57 27.04
C ARG A 417 7.86 15.81 25.72
N ASP A 418 7.60 15.00 24.70
CA ASP A 418 8.25 15.15 23.39
C ASP A 418 7.89 16.48 22.71
N ALA A 419 6.65 16.94 22.88
CA ALA A 419 6.22 18.26 22.40
C ALA A 419 6.91 19.41 23.15
N LEU A 420 7.14 19.27 24.47
CA LEU A 420 7.87 20.24 25.27
C LEU A 420 9.37 20.27 24.90
N LYS A 421 9.99 19.11 24.68
CA LYS A 421 11.38 19.02 24.20
C LYS A 421 11.59 19.71 22.85
N LEU A 422 10.64 19.51 21.93
CA LEU A 422 10.65 20.19 20.61
C LEU A 422 10.41 21.69 20.68
N ARG A 423 9.65 22.18 21.67
CA ARG A 423 9.31 23.59 21.83
C ARG A 423 10.37 24.37 22.61
N TYR A 424 11.07 23.72 23.54
CA TYR A 424 11.98 24.37 24.48
C TYR A 424 13.43 23.88 24.39
N GLY A 425 13.77 22.95 23.49
CA GLY A 425 15.15 22.55 23.23
C GLY A 425 15.85 21.83 24.39
N ILE A 426 15.09 21.10 25.22
CA ILE A 426 15.59 20.30 26.35
C ILE A 426 15.55 18.81 26.05
#